data_AF-A0AAP9CL40-F1
#
_entry.id   AF-A0AAP9CL40-F1
#
_cell.length_a   1.000
_cell.length_b   1.000
_cell.length_c   1.000
_cell.angle_alpha   90.00
_cell.angle_beta   90.00
_cell.angle_gamma   90.00
#
_symmetry.space_group_name_H-M   'P 1'
#
loop_
_entity.id
_entity.type
_entity.pdbx_description
1 polymer ?
#
loop_
_entity_poly.entity_id
_entity_poly.type
_entity_poly.pdbx_seq_one_letter_code
_entity_poly.pdbx_strand_id
1 'polypeptide(L)'
;MNRFFIRPVLIALSLLPHSLTATASEGSCYGYLTELVRSSDFPFRYVGKDKVNLLIDEDDGEVVRAQLFFDTDGTGTIGWIKYTPATRVLLNSSAELEEPVALSFDAKFADGYAKCLTKQKAG
;
A
#
# COMPACT_ATOMS: atom_id res chain seq x y z
N MET A 1 61.15 21.31 16.01
CA MET A 1 60.49 20.07 15.54
C MET A 1 59.12 19.97 16.21
N ASN A 2 58.09 20.58 15.62
CA ASN A 2 56.72 20.50 16.15
C ASN A 2 56.01 19.29 15.51
N ARG A 3 55.69 18.28 16.31
CA ARG A 3 54.89 17.12 15.90
C ARG A 3 53.41 17.50 16.01
N PHE A 4 52.76 17.74 14.88
CA PHE A 4 51.31 17.84 14.79
C PHE A 4 50.68 16.45 14.95
N PHE A 5 49.96 16.24 16.04
CA PHE A 5 49.10 15.06 16.23
C PHE A 5 47.83 15.24 15.39
N ILE A 6 47.73 14.53 14.27
CA ILE A 6 46.50 14.42 13.48
C ILE A 6 45.68 13.26 14.07
N ARG A 7 44.51 13.57 14.63
CA ARG A 7 43.51 12.56 15.04
C ARG A 7 42.77 12.03 13.82
N PRO A 8 42.56 10.72 13.66
CA PRO A 8 41.69 10.19 12.63
C PRO A 8 40.23 10.33 13.09
N VAL A 9 39.43 11.12 12.37
CA VAL A 9 37.98 11.13 12.53
C VAL A 9 37.42 10.03 11.61
N LEU A 10 37.02 8.91 12.21
CA LEU A 10 36.23 7.87 11.56
C LEU A 10 34.82 8.43 11.30
N ILE A 11 34.56 8.85 10.08
CA ILE A 11 33.19 9.17 9.62
C ILE A 11 32.56 7.85 9.18
N ALA A 12 31.84 7.21 10.11
CA ALA A 12 30.96 6.10 9.78
C ALA A 12 29.73 6.67 9.06
N LEU A 13 29.69 6.52 7.73
CA LEU A 13 28.52 6.85 6.92
C LEU A 13 27.48 5.74 7.11
N SER A 14 26.65 5.88 8.14
CA SER A 14 25.53 4.99 8.40
C SER A 14 24.46 5.21 7.33
N LEU A 15 24.45 4.33 6.32
CA LEU A 15 23.30 4.13 5.44
C LEU A 15 22.19 3.48 6.27
N LEU A 16 21.40 4.28 6.99
CA LEU A 16 20.17 3.79 7.59
C LEU A 16 19.20 3.43 6.45
N PRO A 17 18.72 2.17 6.36
CA PRO A 17 17.58 1.86 5.53
C PRO A 17 16.40 2.62 6.15
N HIS A 18 15.98 3.70 5.50
CA HIS A 18 14.73 4.34 5.84
C HIS A 18 13.65 3.37 5.38
N SER A 19 13.19 2.52 6.29
CA SER A 19 11.92 1.84 6.13
C SER A 19 10.87 2.95 6.04
N LEU A 20 10.52 3.33 4.81
CA LEU A 20 9.38 4.20 4.54
C LEU A 20 8.15 3.42 4.99
N THR A 21 7.75 3.62 6.25
CA THR A 21 6.42 3.25 6.70
C THR A 21 5.48 4.02 5.80
N ALA A 22 4.82 3.31 4.88
CA ALA A 22 3.83 3.87 3.97
C ALA A 22 2.61 4.29 4.81
N THR A 23 2.72 5.43 5.50
CA THR A 23 1.56 6.12 6.03
C THR A 23 0.76 6.54 4.81
N ALA A 24 -0.37 5.86 4.58
CA ALA A 24 -1.33 6.26 3.57
C ALA A 24 -1.67 7.72 3.83
N SER A 25 -1.09 8.64 3.06
CA SER A 25 -1.41 10.06 3.16
C SER A 25 -2.89 10.19 2.86
N GLU A 26 -3.68 10.59 3.86
CA GLU A 26 -5.11 10.85 3.71
C GLU A 26 -5.31 11.78 2.50
N GLY A 27 -6.07 11.31 1.51
CA GLY A 27 -6.34 12.04 0.26
C GLY A 27 -5.44 11.72 -0.94
N SER A 28 -4.42 10.87 -0.79
CA SER A 28 -3.66 10.32 -1.94
C SER A 28 -4.43 9.21 -2.66
N CYS A 29 -4.08 8.90 -3.92
CA CYS A 29 -4.74 7.83 -4.68
C CYS A 29 -4.50 6.48 -3.99
N TYR A 30 -3.27 6.24 -3.55
CA TYR A 30 -2.93 5.08 -2.72
C TYR A 30 -3.76 5.04 -1.43
N GLY A 31 -3.95 6.17 -0.75
CA GLY A 31 -4.80 6.26 0.44
C GLY A 31 -6.26 5.91 0.17
N TYR A 32 -6.86 6.44 -0.89
CA TYR A 32 -8.22 6.06 -1.28
C TYR A 32 -8.35 4.59 -1.65
N LEU A 33 -7.37 4.02 -2.36
CA LEU A 33 -7.37 2.59 -2.67
C LEU A 33 -7.24 1.73 -1.41
N THR A 34 -6.37 2.14 -0.48
CA THR A 34 -6.20 1.47 0.81
C THR A 34 -7.49 1.48 1.60
N GLU A 35 -8.15 2.64 1.73
CA GLU A 35 -9.42 2.74 2.45
C GLU A 35 -10.58 2.03 1.72
N LEU A 36 -10.57 2.00 0.39
CA LEU A 36 -11.51 1.19 -0.40
C LEU A 36 -11.41 -0.28 0.02
N VAL A 37 -10.20 -0.85 0.05
CA VAL A 37 -9.97 -2.22 0.49
C VAL A 37 -10.35 -2.40 1.96
N ARG A 38 -9.93 -1.52 2.87
CA ARG A 38 -10.27 -1.61 4.31
C ARG A 38 -11.77 -1.50 4.58
N SER A 39 -12.51 -0.78 3.74
CA SER A 39 -13.97 -0.68 3.84
C SER A 39 -14.70 -1.90 3.30
N SER A 40 -13.99 -2.81 2.63
CA SER A 40 -14.61 -3.96 2.00
C SER A 40 -14.98 -5.09 2.97
N ASP A 41 -15.74 -6.05 2.47
CA ASP A 41 -16.02 -7.34 3.12
C ASP A 41 -14.88 -8.37 2.95
N PHE A 42 -13.67 -7.94 2.60
CA PHE A 42 -12.49 -8.82 2.60
C PHE A 42 -12.32 -9.50 3.97
N PRO A 43 -12.05 -10.82 4.03
CA PRO A 43 -11.94 -11.54 5.29
C PRO A 43 -10.58 -11.26 5.99
N PHE A 44 -10.46 -10.15 6.70
CA PHE A 44 -9.26 -9.79 7.47
C PHE A 44 -9.06 -10.70 8.69
N ARG A 45 -8.28 -11.78 8.56
CA ARG A 45 -8.16 -12.83 9.59
C ARG A 45 -7.11 -12.56 10.68
N TYR A 46 -6.03 -11.85 10.35
CA TYR A 46 -4.83 -11.78 11.22
C TYR A 46 -4.70 -10.47 11.99
N VAL A 47 -5.17 -9.37 11.42
CA VAL A 47 -5.09 -8.03 12.00
C VAL A 47 -6.39 -7.27 11.74
N GLY A 48 -6.64 -6.22 12.53
CA GLY A 48 -7.70 -5.27 12.24
C GLY A 48 -7.48 -4.59 10.89
N LYS A 49 -8.57 -4.28 10.18
CA LYS A 49 -8.53 -3.61 8.87
C LYS A 49 -7.72 -2.32 8.87
N ASP A 50 -7.68 -1.59 9.98
CA ASP A 50 -6.91 -0.35 10.16
C ASP A 50 -5.39 -0.56 10.09
N LYS A 51 -4.91 -1.80 10.19
CA LYS A 51 -3.49 -2.18 10.09
C LYS A 51 -3.08 -2.69 8.72
N VAL A 52 -4.03 -2.83 7.79
CA VAL A 52 -3.78 -3.40 6.45
C VAL A 52 -3.21 -2.35 5.52
N ASN A 53 -2.07 -2.61 4.91
CA ASN A 53 -1.49 -1.79 3.86
C ASN A 53 -1.48 -2.55 2.54
N LEU A 54 -1.27 -1.81 1.44
CA LEU A 54 -1.22 -2.37 0.10
C LEU A 54 0.20 -2.27 -0.47
N LEU A 55 0.68 -3.35 -1.05
CA LEU A 55 1.84 -3.34 -1.93
C LEU A 55 1.31 -3.49 -3.35
N ILE A 56 1.52 -2.49 -4.20
CA ILE A 56 1.02 -2.51 -5.58
C ILE A 56 1.94 -3.41 -6.42
N ASP A 57 1.39 -4.53 -6.90
CA ASP A 57 2.09 -5.47 -7.77
C ASP A 57 1.99 -5.03 -9.24
N GLU A 58 0.84 -4.49 -9.64
CA GLU A 58 0.54 -4.03 -11.00
C GLU A 58 -0.41 -2.82 -10.95
N ASP A 59 -0.12 -1.79 -11.74
CA ASP A 59 -1.03 -0.67 -12.05
C ASP A 59 -0.77 -0.24 -13.50
N ASP A 60 -1.62 -0.71 -14.41
CA ASP A 60 -1.55 -0.41 -15.85
C ASP A 60 -2.48 0.73 -16.28
N GLY A 61 -3.17 1.35 -15.32
CA GLY A 61 -4.18 2.38 -15.54
C GLY A 61 -5.59 1.87 -15.86
N GLU A 62 -5.77 0.57 -16.13
CA GLU A 62 -7.06 -0.12 -16.27
C GLU A 62 -7.38 -1.00 -15.07
N VAL A 63 -6.35 -1.62 -14.50
CA VAL A 63 -6.41 -2.57 -13.39
C VAL A 63 -5.30 -2.26 -12.40
N VAL A 64 -5.63 -2.36 -11.12
CA VAL A 64 -4.66 -2.38 -10.03
C VAL A 64 -4.68 -3.75 -9.36
N ARG A 65 -3.52 -4.39 -9.23
CA ARG A 65 -3.33 -5.56 -8.39
C ARG A 65 -2.46 -5.21 -7.21
N ALA A 66 -2.85 -5.67 -6.04
CA ALA A 66 -2.11 -5.39 -4.83
C ALA A 66 -2.12 -6.58 -3.88
N GLN A 67 -0.98 -6.80 -3.24
CA GLN A 67 -0.88 -7.60 -2.05
C GLN A 67 -1.34 -6.80 -0.83
N LEU A 68 -2.19 -7.40 -0.01
CA LEU A 68 -2.54 -6.91 1.31
C LEU A 68 -1.51 -7.44 2.31
N PHE A 69 -0.91 -6.56 3.09
CA PHE A 69 0.04 -6.95 4.13
C PHE A 69 -0.17 -6.11 5.39
N PHE A 70 0.39 -6.58 6.50
CA PHE A 70 0.52 -5.80 7.74
C PHE A 70 1.98 -5.73 8.14
N ASP A 71 2.35 -4.63 8.80
CA ASP A 71 3.70 -4.42 9.33
C ASP A 71 3.56 -3.82 10.73
N THR A 72 3.50 -4.72 11.72
CA THR A 72 3.33 -4.37 13.15
C THR A 72 4.53 -4.92 13.94
N ASP A 73 4.33 -5.74 14.97
CA ASP A 73 5.42 -6.46 15.67
C ASP A 73 5.94 -7.67 14.86
N GLY A 74 5.77 -7.61 13.54
CA GLY A 74 5.99 -8.64 12.55
C GLY A 74 5.29 -8.27 11.24
N THR A 75 5.85 -8.72 10.12
CA THR A 75 5.31 -8.49 8.78
C THR A 75 4.64 -9.76 8.27
N GLY A 76 3.46 -9.64 7.66
CA GLY A 76 2.76 -10.79 7.08
C GLY A 76 1.88 -10.41 5.91
N THR A 77 1.74 -11.35 4.97
CA THR A 77 0.81 -11.24 3.83
C THR A 77 -0.57 -11.75 4.24
N ILE A 78 -1.60 -10.99 3.91
CA ILE A 78 -3.00 -11.31 4.19
C ILE A 78 -3.66 -11.95 2.97
N GLY A 79 -3.34 -11.45 1.77
CA GLY A 79 -3.96 -11.88 0.53
C GLY A 79 -3.70 -10.93 -0.62
N TRP A 80 -4.48 -11.06 -1.70
CA TRP A 80 -4.37 -10.22 -2.89
C TRP A 80 -5.72 -9.71 -3.33
N ILE A 81 -5.71 -8.52 -3.93
CA ILE A 81 -6.87 -7.96 -4.59
C ILE A 81 -6.57 -7.62 -6.05
N LYS A 82 -7.65 -7.53 -6.82
CA LYS A 82 -7.69 -6.87 -8.12
C LYS A 82 -8.79 -5.83 -8.09
N TYR A 83 -8.47 -4.58 -8.42
CA TYR A 83 -9.44 -3.50 -8.56
C TYR A 83 -9.45 -2.97 -10.00
N THR A 84 -10.65 -2.81 -10.56
CA THR A 84 -10.84 -2.22 -11.90
C THR A 84 -11.57 -0.88 -11.75
N PRO A 85 -10.88 0.27 -11.86
CA PRO A 85 -11.49 1.58 -11.60
C PRO A 85 -12.65 1.94 -12.52
N ALA A 86 -12.60 1.49 -13.79
CA ALA A 86 -13.63 1.76 -14.79
C ALA A 86 -14.99 1.13 -14.42
N THR A 87 -14.97 -0.08 -13.87
CA THR A 87 -16.18 -0.83 -13.49
C THR A 87 -16.48 -0.79 -12.00
N ARG A 88 -15.55 -0.26 -11.19
CA ARG A 88 -15.60 -0.24 -9.71
C ARG A 88 -15.75 -1.64 -9.11
N VAL A 89 -15.16 -2.64 -9.75
CA VAL A 89 -15.15 -4.01 -9.25
C VAL A 89 -13.88 -4.24 -8.43
N LEU A 90 -14.06 -4.67 -7.18
CA LEU A 90 -12.99 -5.17 -6.32
C LEU A 90 -13.14 -6.69 -6.20
N LEU A 91 -12.09 -7.43 -6.48
CA LEU A 91 -12.03 -8.88 -6.31
C LEU A 91 -11.00 -9.23 -5.25
N ASN A 92 -11.35 -10.15 -4.35
CA ASN A 92 -10.38 -10.98 -3.64
C ASN A 92 -9.81 -11.98 -4.65
N SER A 93 -8.51 -11.87 -4.92
CA SER A 93 -7.79 -12.74 -5.85
C SER A 93 -6.66 -13.50 -5.17
N SER A 94 -6.79 -13.75 -3.86
CA SER A 94 -5.79 -14.50 -3.10
C SER A 94 -5.65 -15.94 -3.62
N ALA A 95 -4.45 -16.49 -3.48
CA ALA A 95 -4.08 -17.79 -4.05
C ALA A 95 -4.81 -18.99 -3.42
N GLU A 96 -5.35 -18.86 -2.21
CA GLU A 96 -6.12 -19.90 -1.54
C GLU A 96 -7.55 -20.08 -2.07
N LEU A 97 -8.03 -19.18 -2.93
CA LEU A 97 -9.34 -19.28 -3.55
C LEU A 97 -9.27 -20.10 -4.84
N GLU A 98 -10.30 -20.93 -5.07
CA GLU A 98 -10.47 -21.62 -6.37
C GLU A 98 -10.71 -20.61 -7.50
N GLU A 99 -11.52 -19.57 -7.23
CA GLU A 99 -11.80 -18.48 -8.16
C GLU A 99 -11.85 -17.13 -7.41
N PRO A 100 -11.54 -16.00 -8.09
CA PRO A 100 -11.65 -14.68 -7.48
C PRO A 100 -13.10 -14.36 -7.05
N VAL A 101 -13.24 -13.76 -5.88
CA VAL A 101 -14.56 -13.43 -5.29
C VAL A 101 -14.76 -11.92 -5.29
N ALA A 102 -15.92 -11.46 -5.78
CA ALA A 102 -16.27 -10.04 -5.75
C ALA A 102 -16.55 -9.56 -4.33
N LEU A 103 -16.06 -8.37 -4.01
CA LEU A 103 -16.15 -7.74 -2.69
C LEU A 103 -17.04 -6.50 -2.74
N SER A 104 -17.82 -6.31 -1.69
CA SER A 104 -18.59 -5.09 -1.45
C SER A 104 -17.74 -4.09 -0.67
N PHE A 105 -17.85 -2.79 -0.94
CA PHE A 105 -17.08 -1.74 -0.25
C PHE A 105 -17.84 -0.40 -0.22
N ASP A 106 -17.37 0.56 0.56
CA ASP A 106 -17.98 1.90 0.63
C ASP A 106 -17.62 2.72 -0.62
N ALA A 107 -18.65 3.03 -1.42
CA ALA A 107 -18.50 3.70 -2.72
C ALA A 107 -17.77 5.05 -2.65
N LYS A 108 -17.79 5.74 -1.50
CA LYS A 108 -17.11 7.04 -1.34
C LYS A 108 -15.61 6.95 -1.60
N PHE A 109 -14.99 5.81 -1.30
CA PHE A 109 -13.55 5.62 -1.51
C PHE A 109 -13.23 5.37 -2.99
N ALA A 110 -14.10 4.68 -3.73
CA ALA A 110 -13.98 4.58 -5.19
C ALA A 110 -14.16 5.95 -5.86
N ASP A 111 -15.09 6.77 -5.39
CA ASP A 111 -15.26 8.14 -5.88
C ASP A 111 -14.02 9.01 -5.61
N GLY A 112 -13.46 8.91 -4.41
CA GLY A 112 -12.23 9.59 -4.02
C GLY A 112 -11.04 9.16 -4.88
N TYR A 113 -10.88 7.85 -5.09
CA TYR A 113 -9.85 7.28 -5.94
C TYR A 113 -9.96 7.77 -7.39
N ALA A 114 -11.16 7.72 -7.99
CA ALA A 114 -11.40 8.21 -9.34
C ALA A 114 -11.07 9.70 -9.49
N LYS A 115 -11.49 10.54 -8.54
CA LYS A 115 -11.15 11.98 -8.50
C LYS A 115 -9.65 12.23 -8.33
N CYS A 116 -8.94 11.33 -7.64
CA CYS A 116 -7.51 11.45 -7.48
C CYS A 116 -6.77 11.12 -8.79
N LEU A 117 -7.15 10.03 -9.46
CA LEU A 117 -6.55 9.63 -10.75
C LEU A 117 -6.69 10.72 -11.81
N THR A 118 -7.83 11.43 -11.85
CA THR A 118 -8.01 12.55 -12.80
C THR A 118 -7.09 13.73 -12.51
N LYS A 119 -6.80 14.02 -11.23
CA LYS A 119 -5.85 15.06 -10.84
C LYS A 119 -4.41 14.70 -11.20
N GLN A 120 -4.01 13.44 -11.06
CA GLN A 120 -2.67 12.98 -11.45
C GLN A 120 -2.43 13.07 -12.95
N LYS A 121 -3.46 12.84 -13.78
CA LYS A 121 -3.36 12.93 -15.25
C LYS A 121 -3.34 14.37 -15.78
N ALA A 122 -3.68 15.36 -14.95
CA ALA A 122 -3.81 16.76 -15.33
C ALA A 122 -2.60 17.62 -14.95
N GLY A 123 -1.60 17.05 -14.27
CA GLY A 123 -0.32 17.68 -13.94
C GLY A 123 0.80 17.12 -14.82
#